data_AF-A0A5C3QA42-F1
#
_entry.id   AF-A0A5C3QA42-F1
#
_cell.length_a   1.000
_cell.length_b   1.000
_cell.length_c   1.000
_cell.angle_alpha   90.00
_cell.angle_beta   90.00
_cell.angle_gamma   90.00
#
_symmetry.space_group_name_H-M   'P 1'
#
loop_
_entity.id
_entity.type
_entity.pdbx_description
1 polymer ?
#
loop_
_entity_poly.entity_id
_entity_poly.type
_entity_poly.pdbx_seq_one_letter_code
_entity_poly.pdbx_strand_id
1 'polypeptide(L)'
;DAFSGEIDAGTGFALVASANTCFVWQHAQAVRGVPTCYIFSCPPSYLSGGQQEPPFHKLVPYGSNRKREPGLVLLSVSGQVRFWDGIGIGLAGGEHYTSSELKLADEELVTGLIRCD
;
A
#
# COMPACT_ATOMS: atom_id res chain seq x y z
N ASP A 1 8.65 15.00 7.08
CA ASP A 1 7.80 13.89 6.64
C ASP A 1 8.48 13.08 5.57
N ALA A 2 8.62 11.78 5.84
CA ALA A 2 9.11 10.81 4.87
C ALA A 2 7.94 10.27 4.03
N PHE A 3 8.18 10.11 2.74
CA PHE A 3 7.22 9.55 1.80
C PHE A 3 7.91 8.50 0.93
N SER A 4 7.17 7.44 0.58
CA SER A 4 7.56 6.47 -0.44
C SER A 4 6.52 6.47 -1.56
N GLY A 5 6.90 5.99 -2.73
CA GLY A 5 5.96 5.87 -3.85
C GLY A 5 6.43 4.86 -4.89
N GLU A 6 5.49 4.45 -5.73
CA GLU A 6 5.74 3.46 -6.77
C GLU A 6 4.79 3.67 -7.95
N ILE A 7 5.28 3.42 -9.16
CA ILE A 7 4.47 3.31 -10.37
C ILE A 7 4.48 1.84 -10.77
N ASP A 8 3.34 1.16 -10.63
CA ASP A 8 3.19 -0.24 -11.02
C ASP A 8 2.60 -0.32 -12.44
N ALA A 9 3.48 -0.44 -13.43
CA ALA A 9 3.08 -0.61 -14.82
C ALA A 9 2.32 -1.92 -15.09
N GLY A 10 2.47 -2.93 -14.21
CA GLY A 10 1.76 -4.21 -14.34
C GLY A 10 0.26 -4.05 -14.08
N THR A 11 -0.11 -3.25 -13.08
CA THR A 11 -1.51 -2.95 -12.74
C THR A 11 -2.03 -1.68 -13.42
N GLY A 12 -1.15 -0.76 -13.83
CA GLY A 12 -1.53 0.54 -14.41
C GLY A 12 -1.86 1.61 -13.36
N PHE A 13 -1.55 1.34 -12.10
CA PHE A 13 -1.77 2.24 -10.96
C PHE A 13 -0.44 2.80 -10.44
N ALA A 14 -0.53 3.88 -9.71
CA ALA A 14 0.58 4.46 -8.97
C ALA A 14 0.11 4.75 -7.54
N LEU A 15 1.06 4.86 -6.63
CA LEU A 15 0.78 5.18 -5.25
C LEU A 15 1.87 6.02 -4.60
N VAL A 16 1.49 6.71 -3.52
CA VAL A 16 2.38 7.40 -2.59
C VAL A 16 1.90 7.08 -1.17
N ALA A 17 2.81 6.79 -0.27
CA ALA A 17 2.52 6.57 1.14
C ALA A 17 3.34 7.52 2.03
N SER A 18 2.67 8.08 3.03
CA SER A 18 3.29 8.60 4.24
C SER A 18 3.21 7.55 5.34
N ALA A 19 3.68 7.88 6.54
CA ALA A 19 3.49 7.02 7.71
C ALA A 19 2.02 6.76 8.08
N ASN A 20 1.08 7.63 7.67
CA ASN A 20 -0.31 7.57 8.11
C ASN A 20 -1.29 7.28 6.97
N THR A 21 -0.96 7.68 5.75
CA THR A 21 -1.88 7.61 4.62
C THR A 21 -1.20 7.11 3.37
N CYS A 22 -1.85 6.16 2.69
CA CYS A 22 -1.49 5.73 1.34
C CYS A 22 -2.54 6.20 0.34
N PHE A 23 -2.09 6.86 -0.71
CA PHE A 23 -2.89 7.33 -1.83
C PHE A 23 -2.58 6.47 -3.04
N VAL A 24 -3.61 5.96 -3.70
CA VAL A 24 -3.49 5.14 -4.91
C VAL A 24 -4.34 5.78 -6.00
N TRP A 25 -3.84 5.81 -7.24
CA TRP A 25 -4.61 6.29 -8.39
C TRP A 25 -4.22 5.56 -9.67
N GLN A 26 -5.11 5.54 -10.66
CA GLN A 26 -4.77 5.00 -11.98
C GLN A 26 -3.90 6.01 -12.74
N HIS A 27 -2.65 5.67 -13.02
CA HIS A 27 -1.74 6.58 -13.75
C HIS A 27 -1.83 6.39 -15.27
N ALA A 28 -2.14 5.17 -15.72
CA ALA A 28 -2.14 4.80 -17.14
C ALA A 28 -3.45 5.12 -17.88
N GLN A 29 -4.30 6.00 -17.32
CA GLN A 29 -5.61 6.29 -17.90
C GLN A 29 -5.50 7.25 -19.10
N ALA A 30 -6.10 6.88 -20.23
CA ALA A 30 -6.03 7.63 -21.49
C ALA A 30 -6.91 8.90 -21.54
N VAL A 31 -7.59 9.28 -20.45
CA VAL A 31 -8.62 10.33 -20.46
C VAL A 31 -8.16 11.60 -19.75
N ARG A 32 -8.42 12.76 -20.37
CA ARG A 32 -8.20 14.11 -19.81
C ARG A 32 -9.21 14.39 -18.69
N GLY A 33 -8.89 14.03 -17.45
CA GLY A 33 -9.72 14.29 -16.27
C GLY A 33 -8.92 14.21 -14.96
N VAL A 34 -9.54 14.56 -13.84
CA VAL A 34 -8.94 14.39 -12.51
C VAL A 34 -8.99 12.90 -12.15
N PRO A 35 -7.86 12.24 -11.85
CA PRO A 35 -7.86 10.82 -11.54
C PRO A 35 -8.57 10.56 -10.19
N THR A 36 -9.28 9.44 -10.13
CA THR A 36 -9.83 8.93 -8.86
C THR A 36 -8.69 8.57 -7.92
N CYS A 37 -8.74 9.08 -6.69
CA CYS A 37 -7.76 8.82 -5.65
C CYS A 37 -8.39 7.97 -4.54
N TYR A 38 -7.84 6.77 -4.33
CA TYR A 38 -8.24 5.83 -3.29
C TYR A 38 -7.32 6.05 -2.08
N ILE A 39 -7.91 6.12 -0.88
CA ILE A 39 -7.20 6.55 0.33
C ILE A 39 -7.26 5.42 1.37
N PHE A 40 -6.11 5.08 1.95
CA PHE A 40 -5.97 4.00 2.93
C PHE A 40 -5.19 4.47 4.15
N SER A 41 -5.53 3.91 5.31
CA SER A 41 -4.77 4.11 6.55
C SER A 41 -3.56 3.18 6.59
N CYS A 42 -2.38 3.75 6.81
CA CYS A 42 -1.14 2.97 6.93
C CYS A 42 -1.10 2.20 8.26
N PRO A 43 -0.47 1.01 8.28
CA PRO A 43 -0.20 0.33 9.54
C PRO A 43 0.73 1.18 10.42
N PRO A 44 0.51 1.28 11.74
CA PRO A 44 1.43 1.95 12.63
C PRO A 44 2.83 1.33 12.57
N SER A 45 3.82 2.22 12.60
CA SER A 45 5.23 1.89 12.76
C SER A 45 5.64 2.24 14.19
N TYR A 46 5.90 1.23 15.01
CA TYR A 46 6.36 1.41 16.39
C TYR A 46 7.88 1.30 16.46
N LEU A 47 8.60 2.31 15.97
CA LEU A 47 10.05 2.38 16.12
C LEU A 47 10.44 3.04 17.45
N SER A 48 11.54 2.54 18.03
CA SER A 48 12.23 3.17 19.15
C SER A 48 12.55 4.63 18.82
N GLY A 49 12.10 5.56 19.66
CA GLY A 49 12.34 7.00 19.44
C GLY A 49 11.21 7.76 18.74
N GLY A 50 10.06 7.13 18.49
CA GLY A 50 8.86 7.80 17.99
C GLY A 50 8.94 8.20 16.50
N GLN A 51 9.94 7.70 15.78
CA GLN A 51 10.05 7.89 14.34
C GLN A 51 8.95 7.12 13.62
N GLN A 52 8.29 7.78 12.68
CA GLN A 52 7.27 7.20 11.84
C GLN A 52 7.78 7.08 10.40
N GLU A 53 7.94 5.85 9.92
CA GLU A 53 8.36 5.56 8.55
C GLU A 53 7.14 5.21 7.69
N PRO A 54 7.12 5.59 6.40
CA PRO A 54 6.10 5.11 5.47
C PRO A 54 6.17 3.58 5.36
N PRO A 55 5.04 2.89 5.20
CA PRO A 55 5.04 1.44 5.03
C PRO A 55 5.65 1.07 3.68
N PHE A 56 6.23 -0.12 3.62
CA PHE A 56 6.42 -0.79 2.34
C PHE A 56 5.06 -1.07 1.71
N HIS A 57 4.98 -0.92 0.39
CA HIS A 57 3.73 -1.04 -0.35
C HIS A 57 3.93 -1.89 -1.60
N LYS A 58 2.92 -2.70 -1.94
CA LYS A 58 2.80 -3.39 -3.23
C LYS A 58 1.35 -3.49 -3.67
N LEU A 59 1.12 -3.28 -4.96
CA LEU A 59 -0.15 -3.56 -5.61
C LEU A 59 -0.18 -5.02 -6.06
N VAL A 60 -1.32 -5.67 -5.87
CA VAL A 60 -1.52 -7.09 -6.20
C VAL A 60 -2.42 -7.21 -7.42
N PRO A 61 -1.91 -7.71 -8.57
CA PRO A 61 -2.70 -7.81 -9.78
C PRO A 61 -3.75 -8.92 -9.68
N TYR A 62 -4.91 -8.69 -10.30
CA TYR A 62 -5.95 -9.71 -10.45
C TYR A 62 -5.76 -10.55 -11.71
N GLY A 63 -4.70 -11.37 -11.70
CA GLY A 63 -4.37 -12.28 -12.81
C GLY A 63 -4.35 -11.56 -14.15
N SER A 64 -4.90 -12.19 -15.19
CA SER A 64 -4.97 -11.61 -16.55
C SER A 64 -6.07 -10.54 -16.71
N ASN A 65 -6.96 -10.36 -15.73
CA ASN A 65 -8.09 -9.45 -15.85
C ASN A 65 -7.72 -8.02 -15.41
N ARG A 66 -7.09 -7.27 -16.32
CA ARG A 66 -6.73 -5.85 -16.13
C ARG A 66 -7.92 -4.89 -15.95
N LYS A 67 -9.17 -5.36 -16.07
CA LYS A 67 -10.36 -4.53 -15.84
C LYS A 67 -10.74 -4.43 -14.37
N ARG A 68 -10.22 -5.32 -13.51
CA ARG A 68 -10.46 -5.28 -12.07
C ARG A 68 -9.38 -4.44 -11.39
N GLU A 69 -9.81 -3.60 -10.46
CA GLU A 69 -8.92 -2.83 -9.58
C GLU A 69 -8.00 -3.78 -8.79
N PRO A 70 -6.68 -3.48 -8.68
CA PRO A 70 -5.74 -4.33 -7.96
C PRO A 70 -6.04 -4.38 -6.46
N GLY A 71 -5.47 -5.39 -5.79
CA GLY A 71 -5.34 -5.38 -4.33
C GLY A 71 -4.18 -4.51 -3.86
N LEU A 72 -4.09 -4.29 -2.55
CA LEU A 72 -3.04 -3.49 -1.91
C LEU A 72 -2.51 -4.21 -0.67
N VAL A 73 -1.18 -4.32 -0.58
CA VAL A 73 -0.47 -4.74 0.64
C VAL A 73 0.31 -3.54 1.17
N LEU A 74 0.11 -3.23 2.45
CA LEU A 74 0.95 -2.31 3.23
C LEU A 74 1.64 -3.08 4.35
N LEU A 75 2.94 -2.85 4.54
CA LEU A 75 3.77 -3.50 5.55
C LEU A 75 4.59 -2.45 6.30
N SER A 76 4.36 -2.29 7.61
CA SER A 76 5.22 -1.42 8.42
C SER A 76 6.60 -2.05 8.60
N VAL A 77 7.59 -1.21 8.89
CA VAL A 77 8.95 -1.64 9.26
C VAL A 77 8.96 -2.55 10.50
N SER A 78 7.96 -2.42 11.38
CA SER A 78 7.78 -3.23 12.58
C SER A 78 7.01 -4.54 12.33
N GLY A 79 6.69 -4.87 11.07
CA GLY A 79 6.09 -6.16 10.72
C GLY A 79 4.56 -6.22 10.71
N GLN A 80 3.84 -5.10 10.89
CA GLN A 80 2.39 -5.10 10.75
C GLN A 80 2.00 -5.07 9.26
N VAL A 81 1.24 -6.07 8.84
CA VAL A 81 0.73 -6.21 7.48
C VAL A 81 -0.75 -5.85 7.44
N ARG A 82 -1.14 -5.03 6.46
CA ARG A 82 -2.55 -4.84 6.06
C ARG A 82 -2.72 -5.20 4.60
N PHE A 83 -3.80 -5.92 4.32
CA PHE A 83 -4.14 -6.34 2.97
C PHE A 83 -5.59 -5.99 2.62
N TRP A 84 -5.77 -5.37 1.47
CA TRP A 84 -7.06 -5.16 0.85
C TRP A 84 -7.13 -5.97 -0.44
N ASP A 85 -8.18 -6.78 -0.55
CA ASP A 85 -8.44 -7.54 -1.78
C ASP A 85 -8.54 -6.59 -2.97
N GLY A 86 -9.24 -5.46 -2.88
CA GLY A 86 -9.34 -4.50 -3.97
C GLY A 86 -9.30 -3.06 -3.46
N ILE A 87 -8.68 -2.16 -4.23
CA ILE A 87 -8.52 -0.76 -3.83
C ILE A 87 -9.83 0.04 -3.81
N GLY A 88 -10.92 -0.44 -4.42
CA GLY A 88 -12.21 0.26 -4.46
C GLY A 88 -12.74 0.72 -3.11
N ILE A 89 -12.47 -0.04 -2.04
CA ILE A 89 -12.88 0.31 -0.67
C ILE A 89 -12.18 1.58 -0.14
N GLY A 90 -11.06 1.99 -0.73
CA GLY A 90 -10.38 3.25 -0.43
C GLY A 90 -11.21 4.50 -0.72
N LEU A 91 -12.30 4.40 -1.49
CA LEU A 91 -13.27 5.49 -1.67
C LEU A 91 -14.29 5.56 -0.53
N ALA A 92 -14.43 4.48 0.24
CA ALA A 92 -15.33 4.39 1.39
C ALA A 92 -14.56 4.44 2.73
N GLY A 93 -13.35 5.01 2.72
CA GLY A 93 -12.52 5.17 3.92
C GLY A 93 -11.40 4.13 4.08
N GLY A 94 -11.32 3.12 3.20
CA GLY A 94 -10.22 2.15 3.22
C GLY A 94 -10.27 1.20 4.43
N GLU A 95 -11.43 1.04 5.06
CA GLU A 95 -11.66 0.05 6.12
C GLU A 95 -11.78 -1.38 5.54
N HIS A 96 -11.98 -2.38 6.39
CA HIS A 96 -12.12 -3.80 5.99
C HIS A 96 -10.88 -4.42 5.33
N TYR A 97 -9.70 -4.19 5.91
CA TYR A 97 -8.50 -4.94 5.58
C TYR A 97 -8.40 -6.26 6.35
N THR A 98 -7.68 -7.21 5.78
CA THR A 98 -7.11 -8.33 6.56
C THR A 98 -5.81 -7.85 7.20
N SER A 99 -5.63 -8.12 8.48
CA SER A 99 -4.43 -7.75 9.24
C SER A 99 -3.66 -8.99 9.66
N SER A 100 -2.33 -8.91 9.64
CA SER A 100 -1.45 -9.91 10.24
C SER A 100 -0.16 -9.27 10.73
N GLU A 101 0.63 -10.01 11.50
CA GLU A 101 1.87 -9.53 12.08
C GLU A 101 2.99 -10.54 11.81
N LEU A 102 4.12 -10.04 11.33
CA LEU A 102 5.33 -10.83 11.14
C LEU A 102 5.96 -11.13 12.51
N LYS A 103 6.43 -12.36 12.70
CA LYS A 103 7.15 -12.77 13.92
C LYS A 103 8.61 -12.32 13.83
N LEU A 104 8.84 -11.03 14.04
CA LEU A 104 10.18 -10.44 14.11
C LEU A 104 10.74 -10.63 15.52
N ALA A 105 12.04 -10.90 15.63
CA ALA A 105 12.74 -10.85 16.91
C ALA A 105 12.94 -9.40 17.37
N ASP A 106 13.36 -9.22 18.62
CA ASP A 106 13.72 -7.90 19.13
C ASP A 106 14.79 -7.25 18.23
N GLU A 107 14.58 -5.97 17.91
CA GLU A 107 15.44 -5.18 17.00
C GLU A 107 15.43 -5.60 15.52
N GLU A 108 14.71 -6.66 15.12
CA GLU A 108 14.52 -6.98 13.71
C GLU A 108 13.52 -6.02 13.05
N LEU A 109 13.89 -5.52 11.88
CA LEU A 109 13.07 -4.62 11.08
C LEU A 109 12.93 -5.17 9.67
N VAL A 110 11.76 -4.95 9.09
CA VAL A 110 11.55 -5.17 7.66
C VAL A 110 12.38 -4.16 6.87
N THR A 111 13.16 -4.65 5.91
CA THR A 111 14.01 -3.81 5.05
C THR A 111 13.49 -3.69 3.62
N GLY A 112 12.50 -4.50 3.24
CA GLY A 112 11.91 -4.46 1.91
C GLY A 112 10.69 -5.36 1.74
N LEU A 113 9.94 -5.08 0.68
CA LEU A 113 8.81 -5.89 0.20
C LEU A 113 8.92 -6.00 -1.32
N ILE A 114 8.94 -7.22 -1.84
CA ILE A 114 9.08 -7.51 -3.28
C ILE A 114 7.91 -8.39 -3.72
N ARG A 115 7.32 -8.06 -4.87
CA ARG A 115 6.33 -8.91 -5.56
C ARG A 115 7.09 -9.82 -6.54
N CYS A 116 6.83 -11.13 -6.50
CA CYS A 116 7.62 -12.16 -7.21
C CYS A 116 6.79 -12.98 -8.21
N ASP A 117 5.67 -12.43 -8.70
CA ASP A 117 4.76 -13.08 -9.65
C ASP A 117 5.20 -12.94 -11.12
#